data_AF-A0A834I133-F1
#
_entry.id   AF-A0A834I133-F1
#
_cell.length_a   1.000
_cell.length_b   1.000
_cell.length_c   1.000
_cell.angle_alpha   90.00
_cell.angle_beta   90.00
_cell.angle_gamma   90.00
#
_symmetry.space_group_name_H-M   'P 1'
#
loop_
_entity.id
_entity.type
_entity.pdbx_description
1 polymer ?
#
loop_
_entity_poly.entity_id
_entity_poly.type
_entity_poly.pdbx_seq_one_letter_code
_entity_poly.pdbx_strand_id
1 'polypeptide(L)'
;MSEEAQNEIPNGKTTELEVFIPKDNSISNGVTKYNLTKDGDLEADIHEFDPFKARELEHPVSDMDTLTHLLKASLGTGILSMPAAFKASGLVMGIFSTVLVSLICTHCSYILVVCAHELYRKCGKTQMSFAEVAEEACRRGPKWIKPFALPARHTVLIGIFITYFFTCSCYSVIVAKNINYVLEHYLGYEVNERVTIACLLVPLIFLAYVPNLKYLAPVSMLANACMAVGLGITLYYLVIDIPPITERPLFGDVSTLPISVSITIFAIEAIGVVMPLENHMETPQHFTGICGVLNQGMSGVTLVYILLGFFGYLKYGDETAGSITHNLPKEEYAAQAVNILIAIAVFCTFGLQFYVCLDIAWNGIKEKCTKHPRLSEYGLRTIMVVICVAIAIAVPTIIPFVGLIGAFCFSILGLMLPVGIEIITFWDKGFGAYNWKIVKDVIVVITGILALVFGSKSSIEDIVSLYTN
;
A
#
# COMPACT_ATOMS: atom_id res chain seq x y z
N MET A 1 43.27 11.51 -55.13
CA MET A 1 42.10 10.62 -54.93
C MET A 1 42.34 9.94 -53.61
N SER A 2 41.59 10.41 -52.63
CA SER A 2 41.91 10.49 -51.21
C SER A 2 41.39 9.29 -50.42
N GLU A 3 42.12 9.04 -49.35
CA GLU A 3 41.94 8.05 -48.29
C GLU A 3 40.55 8.00 -47.63
N GLU A 4 40.25 6.77 -47.22
CA GLU A 4 39.41 6.30 -46.11
C GLU A 4 38.73 7.31 -45.18
N ALA A 5 37.43 7.10 -44.98
CA ALA A 5 36.73 7.46 -43.75
C ALA A 5 35.76 6.33 -43.36
N GLN A 6 36.18 5.49 -42.41
CA GLN A 6 35.33 4.58 -41.65
C GLN A 6 34.46 5.40 -40.69
N ASN A 7 33.14 5.27 -40.78
CA ASN A 7 32.24 5.64 -39.68
C ASN A 7 31.82 4.35 -38.97
N GLU A 8 32.53 4.02 -37.89
CA GLU A 8 32.07 3.07 -36.88
C GLU A 8 30.88 3.69 -36.13
N ILE A 9 29.74 2.98 -36.09
CA ILE A 9 28.65 3.29 -35.16
C ILE A 9 28.85 2.38 -33.93
N PRO A 10 28.85 2.92 -32.70
CA PRO A 10 29.15 2.13 -31.51
C PRO A 10 28.04 1.11 -31.23
N ASN A 11 28.48 -0.07 -30.84
CA ASN A 11 27.72 -1.14 -30.20
C ASN A 11 26.66 -0.57 -29.23
N GLY A 12 25.37 -0.68 -29.57
CA GLY A 12 24.32 0.02 -28.85
C GLY A 12 22.92 -0.56 -29.07
N LYS A 13 22.40 -1.18 -28.00
CA LYS A 13 20.98 -1.47 -27.70
C LYS A 13 20.20 -2.27 -28.74
N THR A 14 20.02 -3.54 -28.43
CA THR A 14 18.95 -4.39 -28.96
C THR A 14 17.60 -3.71 -28.73
N THR A 15 16.91 -3.31 -29.80
CA THR A 15 15.55 -2.77 -29.75
C THR A 15 14.57 -3.94 -29.57
N GLU A 16 13.51 -3.76 -28.77
CA GLU A 16 12.51 -4.78 -28.36
C GLU A 16 11.89 -5.60 -29.51
N LEU A 17 12.00 -5.15 -30.77
CA LEU A 17 11.55 -5.87 -31.95
C LEU A 17 12.47 -7.02 -32.40
N GLU A 18 13.75 -7.03 -32.04
CA GLU A 18 14.69 -8.07 -32.50
C GLU A 18 14.53 -9.42 -31.78
N VAL A 19 13.78 -9.46 -30.67
CA VAL A 19 13.51 -10.68 -29.90
C VAL A 19 12.46 -11.56 -30.59
N PHE A 20 11.59 -10.97 -31.44
CA PHE A 20 10.40 -11.62 -32.00
C PHE A 20 10.55 -12.10 -33.44
N ILE A 21 11.76 -12.12 -34.00
CA ILE A 21 11.98 -12.58 -35.38
C ILE A 21 12.92 -13.79 -35.35
N PRO A 22 12.54 -14.95 -35.92
CA PRO A 22 13.44 -16.08 -36.07
C PRO A 22 14.67 -15.66 -36.90
N LYS A 23 15.85 -15.74 -36.31
CA LYS A 23 17.11 -15.49 -37.02
C LYS A 23 17.45 -16.72 -37.87
N ASP A 24 17.24 -16.63 -39.18
CA ASP A 24 17.72 -17.64 -40.11
C ASP A 24 19.23 -17.43 -40.34
N ASN A 25 20.05 -18.45 -40.10
CA ASN A 25 21.51 -18.37 -40.20
C ASN A 25 22.04 -18.45 -41.65
N SER A 26 21.20 -18.16 -42.66
CA SER A 26 21.64 -18.11 -44.05
C SER A 26 22.04 -16.68 -44.46
N ILE A 27 23.34 -16.39 -44.44
CA ILE A 27 23.90 -15.19 -45.04
C ILE A 27 24.02 -15.43 -46.55
N SER A 28 23.30 -14.66 -47.36
CA SER A 28 23.59 -14.49 -48.79
C SER A 28 23.46 -13.02 -49.16
N ASN A 29 24.59 -12.40 -49.50
CA ASN A 29 24.74 -11.03 -50.02
C ASN A 29 24.23 -9.89 -49.11
N GLY A 30 24.58 -9.92 -47.82
CA GLY A 30 24.63 -8.71 -46.97
C GLY A 30 23.31 -8.00 -46.69
N VAL A 31 22.16 -8.60 -47.02
CA VAL A 31 20.82 -8.09 -46.67
C VAL A 31 20.04 -9.19 -45.97
N THR A 32 19.70 -8.96 -44.69
CA THR A 32 18.83 -9.85 -43.92
C THR A 32 17.41 -9.77 -44.49
N LYS A 33 16.91 -10.84 -45.09
CA LYS A 33 15.50 -10.94 -45.50
C LYS A 33 14.64 -11.26 -44.28
N TYR A 34 13.70 -10.38 -43.96
CA TYR A 34 12.63 -10.65 -43.00
C TYR A 34 11.46 -11.32 -43.72
N ASN A 35 11.17 -12.58 -43.41
CA ASN A 35 9.90 -13.21 -43.79
C ASN A 35 8.84 -12.75 -42.78
N LEU A 36 8.01 -11.77 -43.16
CA LEU A 36 6.76 -11.49 -42.46
C LEU A 36 5.81 -12.67 -42.71
N THR A 37 5.78 -13.61 -41.77
CA THR A 37 4.80 -14.70 -41.71
C THR A 37 3.45 -14.17 -41.22
N LYS A 38 2.36 -14.80 -41.65
CA LYS A 38 0.96 -14.34 -41.49
C LYS A 38 0.57 -14.21 -40.02
N ASP A 39 -0.41 -13.34 -39.73
CA ASP A 39 -0.99 -13.07 -38.39
C ASP A 39 -1.31 -14.33 -37.54
N GLY A 40 -1.51 -15.51 -38.16
CA GLY A 40 -1.76 -16.77 -37.44
C GLY A 40 -0.55 -17.37 -36.71
N ASP A 41 0.68 -17.08 -37.14
CA ASP A 41 1.89 -17.63 -36.50
C ASP A 41 2.27 -16.84 -35.23
N LEU A 42 1.97 -15.54 -35.19
CA LEU A 42 2.18 -14.68 -34.02
C LEU A 42 1.20 -15.00 -32.87
N GLU A 43 -0.06 -15.35 -33.21
CA GLU A 43 -1.04 -15.83 -32.24
C GLU A 43 -0.65 -17.20 -31.66
N ALA A 44 0.00 -18.06 -32.46
CA ALA A 44 0.51 -19.36 -32.01
C ALA A 44 1.70 -19.21 -31.03
N ASP A 45 2.63 -18.29 -31.30
CA ASP A 45 3.76 -17.99 -30.39
C ASP A 45 3.30 -17.38 -29.06
N ILE A 46 2.25 -16.55 -29.06
CA ILE A 46 1.64 -16.02 -27.81
C ILE A 46 0.99 -17.14 -26.99
N HIS A 47 0.48 -18.19 -27.63
CA HIS A 47 -0.09 -19.35 -26.94
C HIS A 47 0.96 -20.26 -26.30
N GLU A 48 2.23 -20.22 -26.75
CA GLU A 48 3.34 -20.99 -26.19
C GLU A 48 4.22 -20.17 -25.21
N PHE A 49 4.02 -18.85 -25.16
CA PHE A 49 4.72 -17.96 -24.23
C PHE A 49 4.32 -18.21 -22.77
N ASP A 50 5.26 -18.75 -21.99
CA ASP A 50 5.16 -18.82 -20.53
C ASP A 50 5.82 -17.58 -19.90
N PRO A 51 5.05 -16.56 -19.46
CA PRO A 51 5.60 -15.32 -18.92
C PRO A 51 6.45 -15.53 -17.67
N PHE A 52 6.24 -16.64 -16.95
CA PHE A 52 6.96 -16.91 -15.72
C PHE A 52 8.32 -17.55 -15.97
N LYS A 53 8.46 -18.35 -17.04
CA LYS A 53 9.77 -18.90 -17.46
C LYS A 53 10.62 -17.88 -18.18
N ALA A 54 9.99 -16.95 -18.91
CA ALA A 54 10.68 -15.86 -19.60
C ALA A 54 11.12 -14.72 -18.65
N ARG A 55 10.76 -14.79 -17.36
CA ARG A 55 11.10 -13.76 -16.38
C ARG A 55 12.55 -13.90 -15.93
N GLU A 56 13.38 -12.90 -16.21
CA GLU A 56 14.74 -12.81 -15.71
C GLU A 56 14.81 -11.82 -14.54
N LEU A 57 15.19 -12.30 -13.35
CA LEU A 57 15.33 -11.49 -12.14
C LEU A 57 16.81 -11.42 -11.74
N GLU A 58 17.31 -10.21 -11.51
CA GLU A 58 18.69 -10.00 -11.04
C GLU A 58 18.88 -10.55 -9.62
N HIS A 59 17.86 -10.40 -8.77
CA HIS A 59 17.83 -10.85 -7.38
C HIS A 59 16.44 -11.44 -7.04
N PRO A 60 16.17 -12.71 -7.37
CA PRO A 60 14.90 -13.34 -7.04
C PRO A 60 14.71 -13.50 -5.54
N VAL A 61 13.47 -13.37 -5.08
CA VAL A 61 13.08 -13.46 -3.67
C VAL A 61 12.33 -14.78 -3.44
N SER A 62 12.71 -15.53 -2.40
CA SER A 62 12.08 -16.80 -2.05
C SER A 62 10.67 -16.60 -1.46
N ASP A 63 9.83 -17.63 -1.49
CA ASP A 63 8.47 -17.56 -0.93
C ASP A 63 8.44 -17.11 0.54
N MET A 64 9.40 -17.57 1.35
CA MET A 64 9.52 -17.21 2.77
C MET A 64 9.98 -15.75 2.98
N ASP A 65 10.89 -15.29 2.12
CA ASP A 65 11.33 -13.90 2.15
C ASP A 65 10.20 -12.97 1.69
N THR A 66 9.45 -13.35 0.66
CA THR A 66 8.25 -12.63 0.21
C THR A 66 7.17 -12.62 1.30
N LEU A 67 6.94 -13.73 2.00
CA LEU A 67 6.05 -13.77 3.16
C LEU A 67 6.50 -12.76 4.22
N THR A 68 7.79 -12.75 4.55
CA THR A 68 8.37 -11.83 5.53
C THR A 68 8.24 -10.37 5.10
N HIS A 69 8.48 -10.08 3.82
CA HIS A 69 8.30 -8.74 3.25
C HIS A 69 6.82 -8.32 3.25
N LEU A 70 5.90 -9.23 2.96
CA LEU A 70 4.46 -8.98 3.01
C LEU A 70 3.99 -8.69 4.45
N LEU A 71 4.39 -9.52 5.41
CA LEU A 71 4.11 -9.29 6.83
C LEU A 71 4.65 -7.95 7.28
N LYS A 72 5.92 -7.65 6.95
CA LYS A 72 6.56 -6.38 7.29
C LYS A 72 5.85 -5.18 6.66
N ALA A 73 5.44 -5.28 5.39
CA ALA A 73 4.77 -4.19 4.70
C ALA A 73 3.34 -3.96 5.20
N SER A 74 2.66 -5.03 5.63
CA SER A 74 1.28 -4.98 6.12
C SER A 74 1.21 -4.58 7.59
N LEU A 75 2.17 -4.99 8.43
CA LEU A 75 2.31 -4.59 9.84
C LEU A 75 2.84 -3.13 9.94
N GLY A 76 2.05 -2.20 9.42
CA GLY A 76 2.32 -0.76 9.47
C GLY A 76 1.77 -0.12 10.74
N THR A 77 1.61 1.20 10.72
CA THR A 77 1.10 1.98 11.86
C THR A 77 -0.38 1.77 12.15
N GLY A 78 -1.15 1.24 11.20
CA GLY A 78 -2.57 0.96 11.38
C GLY A 78 -2.83 -0.05 12.50
N ILE A 79 -1.86 -0.91 12.82
CA ILE A 79 -1.92 -1.80 13.97
C ILE A 79 -2.18 -1.04 15.28
N LEU A 80 -1.56 0.13 15.45
CA LEU A 80 -1.63 0.92 16.69
C LEU A 80 -3.04 1.44 16.97
N SER A 81 -3.87 1.58 15.93
CA SER A 81 -5.25 2.04 16.01
C SER A 81 -6.29 0.92 16.10
N MET A 82 -5.88 -0.36 16.01
CA MET A 82 -6.81 -1.49 16.09
C MET A 82 -7.63 -1.53 17.39
N PRO A 83 -7.08 -1.18 18.58
CA PRO A 83 -7.90 -1.08 19.79
C PRO A 83 -9.04 -0.07 19.68
N ALA A 84 -8.82 1.05 18.98
CA ALA A 84 -9.88 2.03 18.72
C ALA A 84 -10.97 1.47 17.79
N ALA A 85 -10.61 0.59 16.84
CA ALA A 85 -11.59 -0.13 16.02
C ALA A 85 -12.46 -1.09 16.86
N PHE A 86 -11.87 -1.75 17.86
CA PHE A 86 -12.59 -2.62 18.80
C PHE A 86 -13.44 -1.81 19.78
N LYS A 87 -12.97 -0.64 20.22
CA LYS A 87 -13.79 0.31 20.97
C LYS A 87 -15.05 0.73 20.21
N ALA A 88 -14.91 0.98 18.91
CA ALA A 88 -16.02 1.37 18.05
C ALA A 88 -16.99 0.23 17.71
N SER A 89 -16.60 -1.04 17.87
CA SER A 89 -17.41 -2.19 17.44
C SER A 89 -17.81 -3.15 18.55
N GLY A 90 -17.16 -3.13 19.71
CA GLY A 90 -17.28 -4.16 20.74
C GLY A 90 -16.37 -5.36 20.49
N LEU A 91 -16.18 -6.21 21.51
CA LEU A 91 -15.18 -7.29 21.45
C LEU A 91 -15.48 -8.37 20.40
N VAL A 92 -16.69 -8.93 20.40
CA VAL A 92 -17.06 -10.04 19.51
C VAL A 92 -17.27 -9.54 18.09
N MET A 93 -17.99 -8.43 17.96
CA MET A 93 -18.24 -7.83 16.66
C MET A 93 -16.95 -7.26 16.04
N GLY A 94 -15.99 -6.80 16.85
CA GLY A 94 -14.64 -6.43 16.41
C GLY A 94 -13.90 -7.60 15.78
N ILE A 95 -13.87 -8.78 16.42
CA ILE A 95 -13.28 -10.00 15.83
C ILE A 95 -13.93 -10.32 14.48
N PHE A 96 -15.26 -10.37 14.44
CA PHE A 96 -16.00 -10.71 13.21
C PHE A 96 -15.76 -9.68 12.10
N SER A 97 -15.82 -8.39 12.43
CA SER A 97 -15.55 -7.28 11.51
C SER A 97 -14.13 -7.36 10.95
N THR A 98 -13.13 -7.58 11.81
CA THR A 98 -11.73 -7.70 11.39
C THR A 98 -11.49 -8.89 10.48
N VAL A 99 -12.05 -10.06 10.79
CA VAL A 99 -11.96 -11.24 9.91
C VAL A 99 -12.65 -10.98 8.57
N LEU A 100 -13.87 -10.42 8.58
CA LEU A 100 -14.63 -10.14 7.37
C LEU A 100 -13.91 -9.15 6.46
N VAL A 101 -13.44 -8.02 7.00
CA VAL A 101 -12.69 -7.01 6.25
C VAL A 101 -11.39 -7.61 5.71
N SER A 102 -10.67 -8.39 6.51
CA SER A 102 -9.45 -9.05 6.06
C SER A 102 -9.70 -9.99 4.88
N LEU A 103 -10.75 -10.81 4.94
CA LEU A 103 -11.13 -11.71 3.85
C LEU A 103 -11.43 -10.93 2.58
N ILE A 104 -12.15 -9.80 2.68
CA ILE A 104 -12.47 -8.94 1.55
C ILE A 104 -11.20 -8.31 0.95
N CYS A 105 -10.36 -7.67 1.76
CA CYS A 105 -9.12 -7.03 1.30
C CYS A 105 -8.12 -8.04 0.71
N THR A 106 -7.93 -9.19 1.37
CA THR A 106 -7.08 -10.28 0.88
C THR A 106 -7.61 -10.81 -0.45
N HIS A 107 -8.93 -10.97 -0.56
CA HIS A 107 -9.56 -11.40 -1.79
C HIS A 107 -9.37 -10.38 -2.93
N CYS A 108 -9.49 -9.08 -2.67
CA CYS A 108 -9.23 -8.03 -3.66
C CYS A 108 -7.77 -8.03 -4.15
N SER A 109 -6.83 -8.22 -3.23
CA SER A 109 -5.40 -8.38 -3.58
C SER A 109 -5.17 -9.65 -4.42
N TYR A 110 -5.83 -10.75 -4.07
CA TYR A 110 -5.76 -12.02 -4.80
C TYR A 110 -6.28 -11.88 -6.23
N ILE A 111 -7.47 -11.29 -6.43
CA ILE A 111 -8.05 -11.12 -7.78
C ILE A 111 -7.18 -10.20 -8.64
N LEU A 112 -6.55 -9.17 -8.05
CA LEU A 112 -5.65 -8.31 -8.78
C LEU A 112 -4.47 -9.10 -9.39
N VAL A 113 -3.84 -9.97 -8.60
CA VAL A 113 -2.73 -10.80 -9.08
C VAL A 113 -3.18 -11.82 -10.11
N VAL A 114 -4.34 -12.47 -9.90
CA VAL A 114 -4.90 -13.39 -10.89
C VAL A 114 -5.18 -12.70 -12.23
N CYS A 115 -5.66 -11.46 -12.20
CA CYS A 115 -5.85 -10.65 -13.40
C CYS A 115 -4.51 -10.29 -14.05
N ALA A 116 -3.50 -9.94 -13.26
CA ALA A 116 -2.16 -9.68 -13.76
C ALA A 116 -1.57 -10.92 -14.46
N HIS A 117 -1.68 -12.11 -13.86
CA HIS A 117 -1.21 -13.37 -14.45
C HIS A 117 -1.89 -13.69 -15.78
N GLU A 118 -3.18 -13.42 -15.90
CA GLU A 118 -3.91 -13.56 -17.16
C GLU A 118 -3.43 -12.54 -18.21
N LEU A 119 -3.20 -11.30 -17.80
CA LEU A 119 -2.73 -10.24 -18.69
C LEU A 119 -1.27 -10.44 -19.13
N TYR A 120 -0.40 -11.00 -18.28
CA TYR A 120 0.98 -11.37 -18.65
C TYR A 120 1.01 -12.24 -19.91
N ARG A 121 0.15 -13.27 -19.93
CA ARG A 121 0.00 -14.18 -21.06
C ARG A 121 -0.56 -13.48 -22.29
N LYS A 122 -1.62 -12.69 -22.13
CA LYS A 122 -2.23 -11.94 -23.25
C LYS A 122 -1.24 -10.95 -23.87
N CYS A 123 -0.40 -10.32 -23.05
CA CYS A 123 0.43 -9.19 -23.46
C CYS A 123 1.86 -9.56 -23.85
N GLY A 124 2.28 -10.80 -23.64
CA GLY A 124 3.68 -11.17 -23.80
C GLY A 124 4.61 -10.46 -22.82
N LYS A 125 4.09 -10.00 -21.66
CA LYS A 125 4.87 -9.31 -20.62
C LYS A 125 5.12 -10.24 -19.45
N THR A 126 6.27 -10.11 -18.82
CA THR A 126 6.68 -10.95 -17.68
C THR A 126 6.35 -10.31 -16.33
N GLN A 127 6.10 -8.99 -16.28
CA GLN A 127 5.78 -8.24 -15.06
C GLN A 127 4.93 -7.01 -15.40
N MET A 128 4.11 -6.56 -14.45
CA MET A 128 3.36 -5.30 -14.53
C MET A 128 3.23 -4.66 -13.14
N SER A 129 3.24 -3.33 -13.11
CA SER A 129 2.77 -2.57 -11.94
C SER A 129 1.25 -2.55 -11.85
N PHE A 130 0.69 -2.21 -10.69
CA PHE A 130 -0.77 -2.12 -10.51
C PHE A 130 -1.42 -1.16 -11.54
N ALA A 131 -0.79 -0.02 -11.82
CA ALA A 131 -1.30 0.92 -12.81
C ALA A 131 -1.30 0.35 -14.24
N GLU A 132 -0.32 -0.47 -14.59
CA GLU A 132 -0.24 -1.15 -15.88
C GLU A 132 -1.26 -2.28 -16.00
N VAL A 133 -1.51 -3.02 -14.92
CA VAL A 133 -2.57 -4.03 -14.88
C VAL A 133 -3.93 -3.39 -15.20
N ALA A 134 -4.24 -2.25 -14.58
CA ALA A 134 -5.48 -1.51 -14.85
C ALA A 134 -5.56 -0.99 -16.29
N GLU A 135 -4.47 -0.42 -16.80
CA GLU A 135 -4.37 0.09 -18.16
C GLU A 135 -4.62 -1.02 -19.19
N GLU A 136 -3.96 -2.15 -19.00
CA GLU A 136 -3.95 -3.24 -19.95
C GLU A 136 -5.23 -4.06 -19.91
N ALA A 137 -5.85 -4.20 -18.73
CA ALA A 137 -7.21 -4.70 -18.57
C ALA A 137 -8.18 -3.90 -19.45
N CYS A 138 -8.20 -2.57 -19.29
CA CYS A 138 -9.07 -1.69 -20.08
C CYS A 138 -8.76 -1.73 -21.58
N ARG A 139 -7.48 -1.72 -21.96
CA ARG A 139 -7.05 -1.74 -23.37
C ARG A 139 -7.53 -2.99 -24.11
N ARG A 140 -7.53 -4.14 -23.42
CA ARG A 140 -7.93 -5.44 -23.97
C ARG A 140 -9.36 -5.84 -23.66
N GLY A 141 -10.04 -5.07 -22.81
CA GLY A 141 -11.43 -5.26 -22.48
C GLY A 141 -12.40 -4.96 -23.64
N PRO A 142 -13.71 -4.97 -23.36
CA PRO A 142 -14.75 -4.74 -24.36
C PRO A 142 -14.65 -3.36 -25.02
N LYS A 143 -15.18 -3.22 -26.24
CA LYS A 143 -15.01 -2.00 -27.08
C LYS A 143 -15.34 -0.68 -26.37
N TRP A 144 -16.28 -0.69 -25.42
CA TRP A 144 -16.71 0.49 -24.67
C TRP A 144 -15.73 0.93 -23.57
N ILE A 145 -14.89 0.02 -23.03
CA ILE A 145 -13.92 0.36 -21.97
C ILE A 145 -12.52 0.69 -22.50
N LYS A 146 -12.19 0.26 -23.73
CA LYS A 146 -10.91 0.56 -24.40
C LYS A 146 -10.44 2.02 -24.32
N PRO A 147 -11.27 3.06 -24.54
CA PRO A 147 -10.82 4.45 -24.43
C PRO A 147 -10.41 4.84 -23.00
N PHE A 148 -10.82 4.08 -21.98
CA PHE A 148 -10.49 4.33 -20.58
C PHE A 148 -9.17 3.70 -20.12
N ALA A 149 -8.37 3.11 -21.02
CA ALA A 149 -7.08 2.50 -20.67
C ALA A 149 -6.11 3.48 -19.99
N LEU A 150 -5.81 4.62 -20.63
CA LEU A 150 -4.94 5.64 -20.04
C LEU A 150 -5.56 6.30 -18.81
N PRO A 151 -6.86 6.68 -18.80
CA PRO A 151 -7.53 7.12 -17.59
C PRO A 151 -7.40 6.15 -16.42
N ALA A 152 -7.56 4.84 -16.63
CA ALA A 152 -7.45 3.83 -15.58
C ALA A 152 -6.03 3.81 -14.96
N ARG A 153 -4.98 3.88 -15.80
CA ARG A 153 -3.60 4.04 -15.33
C ARG A 153 -3.46 5.25 -14.40
N HIS A 154 -3.94 6.40 -14.85
CA HIS A 154 -3.85 7.64 -14.09
C HIS A 154 -4.66 7.59 -12.80
N THR A 155 -5.86 6.99 -12.80
CA THR A 155 -6.67 6.82 -11.60
C THR A 155 -5.93 6.01 -10.54
N VAL A 156 -5.27 4.91 -10.93
CA VAL A 156 -4.48 4.08 -10.00
C VAL A 156 -3.28 4.85 -9.46
N LEU A 157 -2.51 5.53 -10.33
CA LEU A 157 -1.34 6.32 -9.92
C LEU A 157 -1.71 7.47 -8.98
N ILE A 158 -2.77 8.21 -9.31
CA ILE A 158 -3.30 9.30 -8.47
C ILE A 158 -3.84 8.72 -7.15
N GLY A 159 -4.53 7.58 -7.19
CA GLY A 159 -5.02 6.89 -6.01
C GLY A 159 -3.88 6.48 -5.07
N ILE A 160 -2.84 5.83 -5.57
CA ILE A 160 -1.63 5.47 -4.78
C ILE A 160 -0.98 6.73 -4.21
N PHE A 161 -0.81 7.78 -5.02
CA PHE A 161 -0.24 9.05 -4.57
C PHE A 161 -1.03 9.65 -3.42
N ILE A 162 -2.36 9.83 -3.58
CA ILE A 162 -3.23 10.43 -2.56
C ILE A 162 -3.20 9.59 -1.28
N THR A 163 -3.33 8.27 -1.41
CA THR A 163 -3.31 7.34 -0.26
C THR A 163 -2.03 7.51 0.54
N TYR A 164 -0.88 7.40 -0.13
CA TYR A 164 0.42 7.44 0.53
C TYR A 164 0.75 8.82 1.07
N PHE A 165 0.33 9.88 0.38
CA PHE A 165 0.52 11.25 0.83
C PHE A 165 -0.26 11.55 2.12
N PHE A 166 -1.54 11.14 2.20
CA PHE A 166 -2.30 11.26 3.44
C PHE A 166 -1.76 10.37 4.56
N THR A 167 -1.31 9.15 4.24
CA THR A 167 -0.64 8.28 5.22
C THR A 167 0.61 8.95 5.80
N CYS A 168 1.42 9.64 4.97
CA CYS A 168 2.56 10.41 5.43
C CYS A 168 2.16 11.60 6.34
N SER A 169 1.04 12.28 6.05
CA SER A 169 0.49 13.29 6.97
C SER A 169 0.11 12.66 8.31
N CYS A 170 -0.59 11.53 8.30
CA CYS A 170 -0.94 10.78 9.51
C CYS A 170 0.30 10.35 10.30
N TYR A 171 1.37 9.91 9.63
CA TYR A 171 2.64 9.53 10.27
C TYR A 171 3.26 10.72 11.01
N SER A 172 3.18 11.92 10.45
CA SER A 172 3.67 13.13 11.11
C SER A 172 2.93 13.39 12.43
N VAL A 173 1.61 13.15 12.46
CA VAL A 173 0.80 13.23 13.69
C VAL A 173 1.19 12.14 14.68
N ILE A 174 1.35 10.89 14.23
CA ILE A 174 1.74 9.76 15.10
C ILE A 174 3.11 10.01 15.73
N VAL A 175 4.10 10.44 14.96
CA VAL A 175 5.45 10.77 15.46
C VAL A 175 5.37 11.88 16.50
N ALA A 176 4.67 12.98 16.19
CA ALA A 176 4.53 14.10 17.13
C ALA A 176 3.85 13.69 18.44
N LYS A 177 2.78 12.89 18.36
CA LYS A 177 2.06 12.41 19.56
C LYS A 177 2.92 11.48 20.42
N ASN A 178 3.70 10.58 19.81
CA ASN A 178 4.60 9.70 20.57
C ASN A 178 5.76 10.48 21.21
N ILE A 179 6.26 11.53 20.54
CA ILE A 179 7.26 12.44 21.14
C ILE A 179 6.64 13.22 22.31
N ASN A 180 5.46 13.81 22.13
CA ASN A 180 4.78 14.56 23.18
C ASN A 180 4.48 13.71 24.41
N TYR A 181 4.10 12.45 24.21
CA TYR A 181 3.87 11.50 25.32
C TYR A 181 5.06 11.47 26.30
N VAL A 182 6.29 11.47 25.79
CA VAL A 182 7.51 11.47 26.61
C VAL A 182 7.84 12.87 27.11
N LEU A 183 7.74 13.89 26.25
CA LEU A 183 8.05 15.27 26.63
C LEU A 183 7.16 15.78 27.77
N GLU A 184 5.85 15.51 27.72
CA GLU A 184 4.89 15.93 28.75
C GLU A 184 5.23 15.37 30.12
N HIS A 185 5.71 14.13 30.19
CA HIS A 185 6.12 13.50 31.45
C HIS A 185 7.33 14.22 32.07
N TYR A 186 8.33 14.60 31.26
CA TYR A 186 9.54 15.28 31.76
C TYR A 186 9.40 16.79 31.94
N LEU A 187 8.55 17.44 31.15
CA LEU A 187 8.32 18.88 31.21
C LEU A 187 7.25 19.26 32.23
N GLY A 188 6.35 18.33 32.59
CA GLY A 188 5.29 18.57 33.56
C GLY A 188 4.16 19.49 33.06
N TYR A 189 4.08 19.75 31.76
CA TYR A 189 3.00 20.52 31.12
C TYR A 189 2.63 19.94 29.76
N GLU A 190 1.40 20.20 29.31
CA GLU A 190 0.89 19.73 28.02
C GLU A 190 1.53 20.48 26.83
N VAL A 191 2.08 19.72 25.89
CA VAL A 191 2.74 20.27 24.71
C VAL A 191 1.74 20.29 23.56
N ASN A 192 1.49 21.47 22.99
CA ASN A 192 0.59 21.61 21.84
C ASN A 192 1.08 20.77 20.65
N GLU A 193 0.25 19.82 20.20
CA GLU A 193 0.63 18.86 19.16
C GLU A 193 0.95 19.53 17.84
N ARG A 194 0.26 20.63 17.50
CA ARG A 194 0.48 21.37 16.25
C ARG A 194 1.88 21.98 16.20
N VAL A 195 2.43 22.40 17.34
CA VAL A 195 3.79 22.93 17.44
C VAL A 195 4.80 21.83 17.21
N THR A 196 4.63 20.67 17.85
CA THR A 196 5.52 19.52 17.65
C THR A 196 5.51 19.03 16.20
N ILE A 197 4.33 18.95 15.57
CA ILE A 197 4.20 18.62 14.14
C ILE A 197 4.94 19.66 13.28
N ALA A 198 4.82 20.95 13.58
CA ALA A 198 5.55 21.99 12.86
C ALA A 198 7.07 21.87 13.04
N CYS A 199 7.56 21.49 14.24
CA CYS A 199 8.98 21.23 14.47
C CYS A 199 9.51 20.03 13.67
N LEU A 200 8.66 19.02 13.39
CA LEU A 200 9.03 17.88 12.54
C LEU A 200 9.26 18.25 11.08
N LEU A 201 8.79 19.43 10.61
CA LEU A 201 8.96 19.87 9.23
C LEU A 201 10.41 19.82 8.76
N VAL A 202 11.33 20.34 9.58
CA VAL A 202 12.75 20.43 9.21
C VAL A 202 13.39 19.04 9.09
N PRO A 203 13.27 18.14 10.10
CA PRO A 203 13.71 16.74 9.96
C PRO A 203 13.09 16.00 8.77
N LEU A 204 11.80 16.20 8.50
CA LEU A 204 11.11 15.52 7.40
C LEU A 204 11.58 16.01 6.03
N ILE A 205 11.92 17.29 5.88
CA ILE A 205 12.55 17.81 4.65
C ILE A 205 13.91 17.14 4.42
N PHE A 206 14.74 17.06 5.46
CA PHE A 206 16.03 16.38 5.34
C PHE A 206 15.89 14.91 4.96
N LEU A 207 14.89 14.22 5.52
CA LEU A 207 14.59 12.84 5.15
C LEU A 207 14.11 12.73 3.69
N ALA A 208 13.26 13.65 3.23
CA ALA A 208 12.77 13.71 1.86
C ALA A 208 13.86 14.09 0.85
N TYR A 209 14.97 14.68 1.27
CA TYR A 209 16.12 14.97 0.41
C TYR A 209 16.99 13.76 0.11
N VAL A 210 16.81 12.64 0.80
CA VAL A 210 17.56 11.41 0.49
C VAL A 210 17.14 10.94 -0.91
N PRO A 211 18.05 10.95 -1.90
CA PRO A 211 17.67 10.77 -3.30
C PRO A 211 17.50 9.30 -3.67
N ASN A 212 18.10 8.38 -2.91
CA ASN A 212 18.19 6.98 -3.28
C ASN A 212 17.59 6.07 -2.20
N LEU A 213 16.57 5.30 -2.60
CA LEU A 213 15.90 4.30 -1.77
C LEU A 213 16.89 3.29 -1.15
N LYS A 214 18.02 3.01 -1.83
CA LYS A 214 19.07 2.11 -1.32
C LYS A 214 19.63 2.56 0.04
N TYR A 215 19.76 3.87 0.27
CA TYR A 215 20.22 4.39 1.57
C TYR A 215 19.14 4.32 2.66
N LEU A 216 17.86 4.27 2.26
CA LEU A 216 16.74 4.08 3.17
C LEU A 216 16.54 2.61 3.57
N ALA A 217 17.05 1.65 2.79
CA ALA A 217 16.88 0.21 3.08
C ALA A 217 17.43 -0.24 4.45
N PRO A 218 18.68 0.06 4.86
CA PRO A 218 19.16 -0.32 6.19
C PRO A 218 18.43 0.42 7.32
N VAL A 219 18.07 1.69 7.08
CA VAL A 219 17.26 2.50 8.01
C VAL A 219 15.88 1.88 8.18
N SER A 220 15.27 1.39 7.11
CA SER A 220 14.02 0.63 7.14
C SER A 220 14.17 -0.60 8.01
N MET A 221 15.22 -1.40 7.84
CA MET A 221 15.42 -2.61 8.66
C MET A 221 15.44 -2.28 10.16
N LEU A 222 16.19 -1.24 10.55
CA LEU A 222 16.21 -0.76 11.92
C LEU A 222 14.82 -0.28 12.39
N ALA A 223 14.11 0.47 11.56
CA ALA A 223 12.75 0.93 11.85
C ALA A 223 11.79 -0.22 12.12
N ASN A 224 11.87 -1.30 11.34
CA ASN A 224 11.02 -2.47 11.56
C ASN A 224 11.40 -3.23 12.82
N ALA A 225 12.69 -3.31 13.16
CA ALA A 225 13.13 -3.87 14.44
C ALA A 225 12.60 -3.04 15.62
N CYS A 226 12.69 -1.70 15.54
CA CYS A 226 12.10 -0.79 16.54
C CYS A 226 10.58 -0.99 16.66
N MET A 227 9.87 -1.12 15.54
CA MET A 227 8.43 -1.41 15.52
C MET A 227 8.12 -2.74 16.19
N ALA A 228 8.85 -3.81 15.84
CA ALA A 228 8.64 -5.15 16.40
C ALA A 228 8.90 -5.19 17.91
N VAL A 229 9.98 -4.56 18.39
CA VAL A 229 10.30 -4.46 19.82
C VAL A 229 9.24 -3.62 20.55
N GLY A 230 8.87 -2.47 20.00
CA GLY A 230 7.84 -1.60 20.58
C GLY A 230 6.49 -2.31 20.70
N LEU A 231 6.08 -3.04 19.65
CA LEU A 231 4.87 -3.84 19.65
C LEU A 231 4.95 -5.02 20.62
N GLY A 232 6.09 -5.68 20.74
CA GLY A 232 6.30 -6.78 21.69
C GLY A 232 6.15 -6.33 23.14
N ILE A 233 6.74 -5.20 23.51
CA ILE A 233 6.58 -4.60 24.85
C ILE A 233 5.13 -4.14 25.05
N THR A 234 4.49 -3.57 24.03
CA THR A 234 3.07 -3.19 24.08
C THR A 234 2.21 -4.41 24.40
N LEU A 235 2.39 -5.52 23.67
CA LEU A 235 1.65 -6.77 23.90
C LEU A 235 1.83 -7.29 25.34
N TYR A 236 3.03 -7.18 25.91
CA TYR A 236 3.27 -7.52 27.32
C TYR A 236 2.35 -6.75 28.28
N TYR A 237 2.22 -5.42 28.11
CA TYR A 237 1.32 -4.60 28.93
C TYR A 237 -0.17 -4.90 28.72
N LEU A 238 -0.53 -5.43 27.54
CA LEU A 238 -1.93 -5.77 27.25
C LEU A 238 -2.36 -7.09 27.88
N VAL A 239 -1.43 -8.00 28.17
CA VAL A 239 -1.73 -9.32 28.73
C VAL A 239 -1.48 -9.42 30.24
N ILE A 240 -0.89 -8.40 30.86
CA ILE A 240 -0.76 -8.32 32.32
C ILE A 240 -2.04 -7.73 32.94
N ASP A 241 -2.47 -8.23 34.10
CA ASP A 241 -3.64 -7.76 34.86
C ASP A 241 -4.89 -7.51 33.99
N ILE A 242 -5.30 -8.53 33.23
CA ILE A 242 -6.42 -8.44 32.28
C ILE A 242 -7.75 -8.34 33.05
N PRO A 243 -8.59 -7.33 32.77
CA PRO A 243 -9.92 -7.23 33.37
C PRO A 243 -10.87 -8.32 32.85
N PRO A 244 -11.93 -8.67 33.59
CA PRO A 244 -12.95 -9.59 33.12
C PRO A 244 -13.60 -9.14 31.81
N ILE A 245 -13.82 -10.08 30.87
CA ILE A 245 -14.44 -9.83 29.57
C ILE A 245 -15.84 -9.20 29.70
N THR A 246 -16.54 -9.50 30.79
CA THR A 246 -17.89 -8.99 31.08
C THR A 246 -17.95 -7.48 31.32
N GLU A 247 -16.81 -6.82 31.56
CA GLU A 247 -16.75 -5.36 31.75
C GLU A 247 -16.79 -4.57 30.44
N ARG A 248 -16.78 -5.24 29.28
CA ARG A 248 -16.76 -4.59 27.98
C ARG A 248 -17.94 -5.04 27.13
N PRO A 249 -18.50 -4.15 26.30
CA PRO A 249 -19.56 -4.52 25.39
C PRO A 249 -19.05 -5.55 24.38
N LEU A 250 -19.76 -6.68 24.29
CA LEU A 250 -19.49 -7.71 23.28
C LEU A 250 -19.88 -7.20 21.88
N PHE A 251 -20.91 -6.35 21.82
CA PHE A 251 -21.43 -5.69 20.62
C PHE A 251 -21.49 -4.19 20.88
N GLY A 252 -20.82 -3.42 20.04
CA GLY A 252 -20.86 -1.96 20.03
C GLY A 252 -22.07 -1.44 19.25
N ASP A 253 -22.19 -0.12 19.20
CA ASP A 253 -23.28 0.54 18.49
C ASP A 253 -23.11 0.43 16.97
N VAL A 254 -24.22 0.27 16.25
CA VAL A 254 -24.25 0.17 14.78
C VAL A 254 -23.75 1.47 14.14
N SER A 255 -23.96 2.60 14.83
CA SER A 255 -23.53 3.93 14.38
C SER A 255 -22.01 4.06 14.24
N THR A 256 -21.22 3.35 15.07
CA THR A 256 -19.76 3.42 15.10
C THR A 256 -19.08 2.28 14.34
N LEU A 257 -19.84 1.30 13.82
CA LEU A 257 -19.31 0.23 12.97
C LEU A 257 -18.58 0.74 11.71
N PRO A 258 -19.06 1.77 10.99
CA PRO A 258 -18.33 2.31 9.84
C PRO A 258 -16.92 2.82 10.19
N ILE A 259 -16.75 3.41 11.38
CA ILE A 259 -15.44 3.84 11.88
C ILE A 259 -14.54 2.62 12.09
N SER A 260 -15.05 1.58 12.77
CA SER A 260 -14.31 0.33 13.01
C SER A 260 -13.86 -0.34 11.71
N VAL A 261 -14.77 -0.46 10.74
CA VAL A 261 -14.48 -1.02 9.41
C VAL A 261 -13.42 -0.20 8.69
N SER A 262 -13.51 1.13 8.74
CA SER A 262 -12.56 2.03 8.05
C SER A 262 -11.15 1.95 8.66
N ILE A 263 -11.04 1.93 9.99
CA ILE A 263 -9.75 1.73 10.68
C ILE A 263 -9.16 0.36 10.31
N THR A 264 -10.00 -0.68 10.28
CA THR A 264 -9.57 -2.04 9.93
C THR A 264 -9.09 -2.13 8.48
N ILE A 265 -9.81 -1.52 7.52
CA ILE A 265 -9.39 -1.44 6.12
C ILE A 265 -8.02 -0.75 6.04
N PHE A 266 -7.86 0.42 6.67
CA PHE A 266 -6.57 1.11 6.69
C PHE A 266 -5.44 0.25 7.26
N ALA A 267 -5.71 -0.50 8.33
CA ALA A 267 -4.70 -1.31 8.98
C ALA A 267 -4.24 -2.48 8.10
N ILE A 268 -5.18 -3.18 7.46
CA ILE A 268 -4.93 -4.45 6.76
C ILE A 268 -4.53 -4.23 5.30
N GLU A 269 -4.99 -3.14 4.66
CA GLU A 269 -4.82 -2.96 3.23
C GLU A 269 -3.37 -2.74 2.83
N ALA A 270 -2.86 -3.62 1.96
CA ALA A 270 -1.48 -3.62 1.49
C ALA A 270 -1.38 -3.59 -0.05
N ILE A 271 -2.45 -3.22 -0.77
CA ILE A 271 -2.54 -3.31 -2.24
C ILE A 271 -1.35 -2.72 -3.01
N GLY A 272 -0.74 -1.64 -2.50
CA GLY A 272 0.37 -0.96 -3.15
C GLY A 272 1.70 -1.72 -3.14
N VAL A 273 1.86 -2.74 -2.29
CA VAL A 273 3.06 -3.59 -2.25
C VAL A 273 2.85 -4.97 -2.89
N VAL A 274 1.60 -5.36 -3.17
CA VAL A 274 1.24 -6.68 -3.70
C VAL A 274 1.93 -6.97 -5.04
N MET A 275 1.76 -6.08 -6.03
CA MET A 275 2.36 -6.27 -7.36
C MET A 275 3.90 -6.22 -7.33
N PRO A 276 4.55 -5.25 -6.65
CA PRO A 276 6.01 -5.29 -6.48
C PRO A 276 6.52 -6.59 -5.85
N LEU A 277 5.83 -7.14 -4.85
CA LEU A 277 6.23 -8.40 -4.22
C LEU A 277 6.13 -9.57 -5.21
N GLU A 278 5.00 -9.71 -5.90
CA GLU A 278 4.81 -10.76 -6.91
C GLU A 278 5.84 -10.68 -8.05
N ASN A 279 6.16 -9.47 -8.50
CA ASN A 279 7.11 -9.25 -9.61
C ASN A 279 8.53 -9.75 -9.27
N HIS A 280 8.93 -9.72 -8.00
CA HIS A 280 10.29 -10.11 -7.57
C HIS A 280 10.39 -11.55 -7.04
N MET A 281 9.29 -12.31 -7.01
CA MET A 281 9.31 -13.70 -6.57
C MET A 281 10.00 -14.62 -7.56
N GLU A 282 10.76 -15.58 -7.04
CA GLU A 282 11.30 -16.70 -7.83
C GLU A 282 10.17 -17.56 -8.42
N THR A 283 9.12 -17.82 -7.63
CA THR A 283 7.95 -18.64 -8.00
C THR A 283 6.64 -17.85 -7.85
N PRO A 284 6.31 -16.95 -8.80
CA PRO A 284 5.17 -16.05 -8.65
C PRO A 284 3.81 -16.76 -8.63
N GLN A 285 3.73 -17.98 -9.17
CA GLN A 285 2.52 -18.81 -9.10
C GLN A 285 2.19 -19.22 -7.66
N HIS A 286 3.19 -19.36 -6.77
CA HIS A 286 2.97 -19.67 -5.35
C HIS A 286 2.42 -18.47 -4.56
N PHE A 287 2.46 -17.26 -5.12
CA PHE A 287 1.87 -16.09 -4.49
C PHE A 287 0.35 -16.22 -4.36
N THR A 288 -0.28 -16.84 -5.35
CA THR A 288 -1.72 -17.09 -5.41
C THR A 288 -2.04 -18.56 -5.09
N GLY A 289 -3.17 -18.80 -4.43
CA GLY A 289 -3.66 -20.13 -4.07
C GLY A 289 -4.31 -20.13 -2.69
N ILE A 290 -5.03 -21.18 -2.33
CA ILE A 290 -5.74 -21.28 -1.03
C ILE A 290 -4.76 -21.08 0.13
N CYS A 291 -3.60 -21.73 0.07
CA CYS A 291 -2.49 -21.55 1.00
C CYS A 291 -1.31 -20.81 0.36
N GLY A 292 -1.56 -19.94 -0.62
CA GLY A 292 -0.51 -19.14 -1.27
C GLY A 292 0.12 -18.14 -0.29
N VAL A 293 1.30 -17.62 -0.64
CA VAL A 293 2.08 -16.69 0.20
C VAL A 293 1.24 -15.49 0.64
N LEU A 294 0.39 -14.95 -0.24
CA LEU A 294 -0.52 -13.85 0.08
C LEU A 294 -1.48 -14.22 1.23
N ASN A 295 -2.21 -15.34 1.11
CA ASN A 295 -3.20 -15.74 2.11
C ASN A 295 -2.56 -16.08 3.45
N GLN A 296 -1.38 -16.73 3.45
CA GLN A 296 -0.64 -17.03 4.68
C GLN A 296 -0.22 -15.73 5.39
N GLY A 297 0.35 -14.79 4.65
CA GLY A 297 0.79 -13.50 5.20
C GLY A 297 -0.38 -12.71 5.77
N MET A 298 -1.46 -12.55 4.99
CA MET A 298 -2.64 -11.81 5.43
C MET A 298 -3.34 -12.46 6.63
N SER A 299 -3.37 -13.80 6.71
CA SER A 299 -3.90 -14.51 7.88
C SER A 299 -3.07 -14.22 9.14
N GLY A 300 -1.74 -14.21 9.02
CA GLY A 300 -0.84 -13.84 10.11
C GLY A 300 -1.04 -12.40 10.60
N VAL A 301 -1.13 -11.44 9.66
CA VAL A 301 -1.42 -10.03 9.97
C VAL A 301 -2.75 -9.89 10.71
N THR A 302 -3.78 -10.55 10.20
CA THR A 302 -5.14 -10.53 10.78
C THR A 302 -5.14 -11.02 12.22
N LEU A 303 -4.43 -12.12 12.49
CA LEU A 303 -4.32 -12.66 13.84
C LEU A 303 -3.67 -11.65 14.79
N VAL A 304 -2.54 -11.05 14.39
CA VAL A 304 -1.84 -10.05 15.22
C VAL A 304 -2.74 -8.85 15.50
N TYR A 305 -3.52 -8.41 14.51
CA TYR A 305 -4.43 -7.28 14.65
C TYR A 305 -5.62 -7.58 15.54
N ILE A 306 -6.18 -8.77 15.46
CA ILE A 306 -7.22 -9.23 16.37
C ILE A 306 -6.68 -9.28 17.80
N LEU A 307 -5.48 -9.85 18.01
CA LEU A 307 -4.87 -9.93 19.33
C LEU A 307 -4.67 -8.54 19.93
N LEU A 308 -4.04 -7.63 19.17
CA LEU A 308 -3.79 -6.27 19.67
C LEU A 308 -5.10 -5.49 19.88
N GLY A 309 -6.04 -5.56 18.93
CA GLY A 309 -7.33 -4.90 19.02
C GLY A 309 -8.17 -5.39 20.20
N PHE A 310 -8.28 -6.71 20.36
CA PHE A 310 -9.03 -7.35 21.43
C PHE A 310 -8.44 -7.04 22.81
N PHE A 311 -7.14 -7.33 23.03
CA PHE A 311 -6.52 -7.10 24.33
C PHE A 311 -6.36 -5.61 24.65
N GLY A 312 -6.09 -4.78 23.63
CA GLY A 312 -6.03 -3.34 23.79
C GLY A 312 -7.34 -2.74 24.29
N TYR A 313 -8.46 -3.08 23.64
CA TYR A 313 -9.77 -2.60 24.08
C TYR A 313 -10.22 -3.26 25.39
N LEU A 314 -9.91 -4.55 25.59
CA LEU A 314 -10.24 -5.22 26.84
C LEU A 314 -9.57 -4.51 28.03
N LYS A 315 -8.27 -4.24 27.93
CA LYS A 315 -7.48 -3.58 28.98
C LYS A 315 -7.96 -2.16 29.27
N TYR A 316 -8.09 -1.32 28.25
CA TYR A 316 -8.32 0.12 28.44
C TYR A 316 -9.77 0.59 28.29
N GLY A 317 -10.66 -0.25 27.74
CA GLY A 317 -12.07 0.08 27.60
C GLY A 317 -12.32 1.42 26.91
N ASP A 318 -13.18 2.24 27.49
CA ASP A 318 -13.55 3.54 26.91
C ASP A 318 -12.41 4.56 26.92
N GLU A 319 -11.34 4.35 27.71
CA GLU A 319 -10.15 5.19 27.71
C GLU A 319 -9.19 4.89 26.55
N THR A 320 -9.50 3.89 25.70
CA THR A 320 -8.68 3.56 24.53
C THR A 320 -8.49 4.78 23.63
N ALA A 321 -7.22 5.15 23.43
CA ALA A 321 -6.80 6.27 22.60
C ALA A 321 -6.66 5.83 21.13
N GLY A 322 -6.47 6.81 20.23
CA GLY A 322 -6.29 6.53 18.80
C GLY A 322 -5.02 5.75 18.45
N SER A 323 -4.04 5.71 19.37
CA SER A 323 -2.86 4.86 19.30
C SER A 323 -2.71 4.18 20.66
N ILE A 324 -2.54 2.87 20.67
CA ILE A 324 -2.40 2.09 21.90
C ILE A 324 -1.18 2.49 22.74
N THR A 325 -0.15 3.05 22.11
CA THR A 325 1.07 3.50 22.78
C THR A 325 0.82 4.60 23.80
N HIS A 326 -0.25 5.38 23.60
CA HIS A 326 -0.66 6.47 24.49
C HIS A 326 -1.41 6.00 25.72
N ASN A 327 -1.90 4.75 25.73
CA ASN A 327 -2.56 4.16 26.88
C ASN A 327 -1.59 3.48 27.85
N LEU A 328 -0.33 3.29 27.45
CA LEU A 328 0.69 2.68 28.30
C LEU A 328 0.96 3.53 29.55
N PRO A 329 1.48 2.92 30.65
CA PRO A 329 1.75 3.66 31.87
C PRO A 329 2.92 4.65 31.68
N LYS A 330 2.63 5.96 31.68
CA LYS A 330 3.60 7.05 31.46
C LYS A 330 4.81 7.02 32.40
N GLU A 331 4.62 6.54 33.63
CA GLU A 331 5.66 6.48 34.67
C GLU A 331 6.72 5.39 34.43
N GLU A 332 6.43 4.40 33.57
CA GLU A 332 7.35 3.28 33.34
C GLU A 332 8.29 3.55 32.16
N TYR A 333 9.59 3.34 32.38
CA TYR A 333 10.61 3.52 31.34
C TYR A 333 10.39 2.65 30.10
N ALA A 334 9.82 1.45 30.26
CA ALA A 334 9.51 0.59 29.13
C ALA A 334 8.40 1.17 28.24
N ALA A 335 7.36 1.77 28.81
CA ALA A 335 6.32 2.48 28.06
C ALA A 335 6.85 3.73 27.34
N GLN A 336 7.75 4.48 27.98
CA GLN A 336 8.43 5.60 27.35
C GLN A 336 9.32 5.13 26.19
N ALA A 337 10.06 4.05 26.38
CA ALA A 337 10.88 3.44 25.33
C ALA A 337 10.04 2.99 24.13
N VAL A 338 8.85 2.40 24.36
CA VAL A 338 7.91 2.04 23.28
C VAL A 338 7.54 3.24 22.43
N ASN A 339 7.16 4.36 23.06
CA ASN A 339 6.76 5.57 22.34
C ASN A 339 7.94 6.13 21.51
N ILE A 340 9.17 6.12 22.04
CA ILE A 340 10.37 6.56 21.30
C ILE A 340 10.67 5.61 20.13
N LEU A 341 10.66 4.29 20.36
CA LEU A 341 10.92 3.28 19.34
C LEU A 341 9.92 3.38 18.19
N ILE A 342 8.63 3.55 18.50
CA ILE A 342 7.57 3.70 17.51
C ILE A 342 7.69 5.05 16.80
N ALA A 343 8.00 6.15 17.49
CA ALA A 343 8.25 7.44 16.85
C ALA A 343 9.38 7.34 15.81
N ILE A 344 10.51 6.71 16.15
CA ILE A 344 11.64 6.48 15.24
C ILE A 344 11.22 5.59 14.07
N ALA A 345 10.53 4.48 14.35
CA ALA A 345 10.08 3.55 13.33
C ALA A 345 9.16 4.22 12.30
N VAL A 346 8.18 4.99 12.77
CA VAL A 346 7.22 5.70 11.91
C VAL A 346 7.90 6.84 11.15
N PHE A 347 8.81 7.59 11.79
CA PHE A 347 9.60 8.62 11.13
C PHE A 347 10.43 8.05 9.97
N CYS A 348 11.09 6.91 10.16
CA CYS A 348 11.82 6.25 9.09
C CYS A 348 10.89 5.70 7.99
N THR A 349 9.70 5.19 8.37
CA THR A 349 8.70 4.67 7.42
C THR A 349 8.10 5.79 6.58
N PHE A 350 7.97 7.01 7.12
CA PHE A 350 7.60 8.20 6.34
C PHE A 350 8.52 8.37 5.13
N GLY A 351 9.84 8.29 5.30
CA GLY A 351 10.79 8.49 4.21
C GLY A 351 10.57 7.49 3.06
N LEU A 352 10.29 6.23 3.39
CA LEU A 352 10.05 5.17 2.40
C LEU A 352 8.75 5.40 1.64
N GLN A 353 7.66 5.68 2.37
CA GLN A 353 6.35 5.86 1.78
C GLN A 353 6.29 7.14 0.93
N PHE A 354 6.92 8.20 1.43
CA PHE A 354 6.99 9.49 0.76
C PHE A 354 7.85 9.43 -0.51
N TYR A 355 8.86 8.56 -0.57
CA TYR A 355 9.62 8.33 -1.81
C TYR A 355 8.73 7.89 -2.97
N VAL A 356 7.74 7.04 -2.72
CA VAL A 356 6.78 6.63 -3.77
C VAL A 356 5.96 7.82 -4.26
N CYS A 357 5.49 8.68 -3.35
CA CYS A 357 4.80 9.92 -3.73
C CYS A 357 5.69 10.83 -4.57
N LEU A 358 6.95 10.99 -4.17
CA LEU A 358 7.94 11.80 -4.88
C LEU A 358 8.23 11.25 -6.27
N ASP A 359 8.39 9.94 -6.42
CA ASP A 359 8.64 9.33 -7.72
C ASP A 359 7.44 9.50 -8.67
N ILE A 360 6.21 9.28 -8.18
CA ILE A 360 4.99 9.50 -8.97
C ILE A 360 4.88 10.98 -9.40
N ALA A 361 5.05 11.92 -8.46
CA ALA A 361 4.96 13.34 -8.75
C ALA A 361 6.07 13.82 -9.71
N TRP A 362 7.31 13.40 -9.46
CA TRP A 362 8.47 13.75 -10.28
C TRP A 362 8.31 13.22 -11.70
N ASN A 363 7.90 11.96 -11.87
CA ASN A 363 7.64 11.39 -13.18
C ASN A 363 6.54 12.11 -13.96
N GLY A 364 5.58 12.74 -13.26
CA GLY A 364 4.54 13.57 -13.89
C GLY A 364 5.00 14.96 -14.34
N ILE A 365 6.08 15.51 -13.79
CA ILE A 365 6.55 16.88 -14.09
C ILE A 365 7.93 16.96 -14.74
N LYS A 366 8.74 15.90 -14.68
CA LYS A 366 10.15 15.89 -15.12
C LYS A 366 10.35 16.41 -16.55
N GLU A 367 9.40 16.11 -17.45
CA GLU A 367 9.45 16.54 -18.86
C GLU A 367 9.30 18.06 -19.03
N LYS A 368 8.65 18.74 -18.08
CA LYS A 368 8.47 20.19 -18.06
C LYS A 368 9.63 20.92 -17.38
N CYS A 369 10.45 20.22 -16.59
CA CYS A 369 11.51 20.78 -15.75
C CYS A 369 12.92 20.57 -16.32
N THR A 370 13.14 20.94 -17.59
CA THR A 370 14.40 20.63 -18.31
C THR A 370 15.57 21.57 -18.00
N LYS A 371 15.32 22.83 -17.59
CA LYS A 371 16.39 23.83 -17.38
C LYS A 371 17.29 23.53 -16.17
N HIS A 372 16.70 23.18 -15.02
CA HIS A 372 17.43 22.82 -13.80
C HIS A 372 16.72 21.65 -13.09
N PRO A 373 16.92 20.41 -13.57
CA PRO A 373 16.17 19.25 -13.08
C PRO A 373 16.42 19.02 -11.58
N ARG A 374 17.68 19.10 -11.12
CA ARG A 374 18.02 18.91 -9.70
C ARG A 374 17.35 19.93 -8.77
N LEU A 375 17.40 21.21 -9.14
CA LEU A 375 16.77 22.26 -8.31
C LEU A 375 15.25 22.11 -8.29
N SER A 376 14.65 21.74 -9.42
CA SER A 376 13.21 21.47 -9.53
C SER A 376 12.80 20.26 -8.70
N GLU A 377 13.63 19.22 -8.67
CA GLU A 377 13.40 18.01 -7.87
C GLU A 377 13.44 18.32 -6.36
N TYR A 378 14.48 19.02 -5.88
CA TYR A 378 14.54 19.44 -4.47
C TYR A 378 13.42 20.42 -4.11
N GLY A 379 13.06 21.34 -5.02
CA GLY A 379 11.92 22.23 -4.84
C GLY A 379 10.60 21.48 -4.70
N LEU A 380 10.34 20.49 -5.57
CA LEU A 380 9.18 19.61 -5.49
C LEU A 380 9.15 18.86 -4.15
N ARG A 381 10.28 18.26 -3.75
CA ARG A 381 10.42 17.53 -2.48
C ARG A 381 10.01 18.42 -1.30
N THR A 382 10.54 19.63 -1.21
CA THR A 382 10.22 20.57 -0.13
C THR A 382 8.76 21.00 -0.14
N ILE A 383 8.22 21.38 -1.29
CA ILE A 383 6.82 21.82 -1.42
C ILE A 383 5.87 20.69 -0.97
N MET A 384 6.14 19.46 -1.40
CA MET A 384 5.33 18.31 -1.03
C MET A 384 5.38 18.04 0.47
N VAL A 385 6.56 18.10 1.12
CA VAL A 385 6.67 17.90 2.57
C VAL A 385 5.93 19.02 3.32
N VAL A 386 6.07 20.27 2.89
CA VAL A 386 5.36 21.40 3.49
C VAL A 386 3.85 21.21 3.44
N ILE A 387 3.30 20.81 2.28
CA ILE A 387 1.86 20.52 2.14
C ILE A 387 1.46 19.34 3.03
N CYS A 388 2.25 18.28 3.06
CA CYS A 388 2.00 17.09 3.88
C CYS A 388 1.93 17.44 5.38
N VAL A 389 2.87 18.25 5.87
CA VAL A 389 2.89 18.72 7.26
C VAL A 389 1.77 19.73 7.53
N ALA A 390 1.43 20.60 6.58
CA ALA A 390 0.30 21.52 6.73
C ALA A 390 -1.03 20.77 6.91
N ILE A 391 -1.24 19.67 6.18
CA ILE A 391 -2.41 18.79 6.36
C ILE A 391 -2.37 18.14 7.76
N ALA A 392 -1.22 17.67 8.21
CA ALA A 392 -1.06 17.11 9.56
C ALA A 392 -1.35 18.14 10.67
N ILE A 393 -0.92 19.40 10.49
CA ILE A 393 -1.24 20.51 11.40
C ILE A 393 -2.74 20.81 11.38
N ALA A 394 -3.40 20.70 10.22
CA ALA A 394 -4.83 20.94 10.07
C ALA A 394 -5.68 19.84 10.73
N VAL A 395 -5.19 18.61 10.88
CA VAL A 395 -5.93 17.54 11.56
C VAL A 395 -5.01 16.79 12.52
N PRO A 396 -4.67 17.33 13.70
CA PRO A 396 -3.72 16.70 14.63
C PRO A 396 -4.27 15.46 15.38
N THR A 397 -5.25 14.75 14.82
CA THR A 397 -5.91 13.58 15.41
C THR A 397 -5.73 12.33 14.53
N ILE A 398 -5.38 11.20 15.16
CA ILE A 398 -5.02 9.95 14.44
C ILE A 398 -6.25 9.28 13.83
N ILE A 399 -7.32 9.13 14.61
CA ILE A 399 -8.51 8.36 14.20
C ILE A 399 -9.17 8.93 12.93
N PRO A 400 -9.42 10.24 12.80
CA PRO A 400 -10.05 10.76 11.59
C PRO A 400 -9.16 10.62 10.35
N PHE A 401 -7.84 10.72 10.50
CA PHE A 401 -6.91 10.43 9.40
C PHE A 401 -6.99 8.99 8.95
N VAL A 402 -6.85 8.05 9.89
CA VAL A 402 -6.89 6.60 9.63
C VAL A 402 -8.23 6.19 9.03
N GLY A 403 -9.32 6.68 9.61
CA GLY A 403 -10.68 6.45 9.11
C GLY A 403 -10.88 7.00 7.70
N LEU A 404 -10.43 8.22 7.42
CA LEU A 404 -10.57 8.83 6.09
C LEU A 404 -9.74 8.09 5.03
N ILE A 405 -8.50 7.70 5.33
CA ILE A 405 -7.65 6.97 4.38
C ILE A 405 -8.25 5.58 4.10
N GLY A 406 -8.70 4.87 5.13
CA GLY A 406 -9.37 3.57 5.00
C GLY A 406 -10.67 3.67 4.20
N ALA A 407 -11.54 4.58 4.59
CA ALA A 407 -12.85 4.78 3.96
C ALA A 407 -12.74 5.30 2.53
N PHE A 408 -12.01 6.39 2.32
CA PHE A 408 -11.96 7.08 1.04
C PHE A 408 -10.98 6.43 0.07
N CYS A 409 -9.71 6.34 0.47
CA CYS A 409 -8.65 5.95 -0.44
C CYS A 409 -8.68 4.46 -0.73
N PHE A 410 -8.72 3.62 0.31
CA PHE A 410 -8.65 2.17 0.16
C PHE A 410 -9.95 1.53 -0.31
N SER A 411 -11.12 2.11 -0.06
CA SER A 411 -12.34 1.61 -0.70
C SER A 411 -12.30 1.76 -2.23
N ILE A 412 -11.73 2.85 -2.75
CA ILE A 412 -11.59 3.05 -4.20
C ILE A 412 -10.44 2.18 -4.73
N LEU A 413 -9.26 2.28 -4.10
CA LEU A 413 -8.02 1.67 -4.60
C LEU A 413 -7.88 0.18 -4.30
N GLY A 414 -8.21 -0.22 -3.07
CA GLY A 414 -8.09 -1.59 -2.56
C GLY A 414 -9.30 -2.47 -2.86
N LEU A 415 -10.51 -1.89 -2.95
CA LEU A 415 -11.73 -2.69 -3.16
C LEU A 415 -12.33 -2.53 -4.57
N MET A 416 -12.73 -1.32 -4.95
CA MET A 416 -13.48 -1.11 -6.19
C MET A 416 -12.64 -1.33 -7.46
N LEU A 417 -11.37 -0.87 -7.46
CA LEU A 417 -10.50 -1.00 -8.63
C LEU A 417 -10.15 -2.46 -8.97
N PRO A 418 -9.71 -3.32 -8.03
CA PRO A 418 -9.46 -4.74 -8.33
C PRO A 418 -10.68 -5.47 -8.88
N VAL A 419 -11.86 -5.20 -8.34
CA VAL A 419 -13.12 -5.77 -8.84
C VAL A 419 -13.43 -5.30 -10.26
N GLY A 420 -13.28 -4.01 -10.54
CA GLY A 420 -13.44 -3.47 -11.89
C GLY A 420 -12.47 -4.12 -12.88
N ILE A 421 -11.21 -4.30 -12.49
CA ILE A 421 -10.18 -4.98 -13.28
C ILE A 421 -10.56 -6.45 -13.54
N GLU A 422 -11.09 -7.18 -12.55
CA GLU A 422 -11.56 -8.56 -12.72
C GLU A 422 -12.67 -8.66 -13.77
N ILE A 423 -13.70 -7.83 -13.64
CA ILE A 423 -14.83 -7.82 -14.57
C ILE A 423 -14.38 -7.55 -16.00
N ILE A 424 -13.47 -6.59 -16.18
CA ILE A 424 -12.96 -6.21 -17.51
C ILE A 424 -12.06 -7.31 -18.09
N THR A 425 -11.17 -7.88 -17.27
CA THR A 425 -10.16 -8.86 -17.72
C THR A 425 -10.78 -10.17 -18.17
N PHE A 426 -11.85 -10.61 -17.49
CA PHE A 426 -12.55 -11.87 -17.76
C PHE A 426 -13.83 -11.72 -18.58
N TRP A 427 -14.08 -10.52 -19.15
CA TRP A 427 -15.28 -10.25 -19.96
C TRP A 427 -15.52 -11.29 -21.06
N ASP A 428 -14.46 -11.71 -21.75
CA ASP A 428 -14.56 -12.65 -22.87
C ASP A 428 -14.60 -14.14 -22.44
N LYS A 429 -14.08 -14.47 -21.25
CA LYS A 429 -14.06 -15.85 -20.72
C LYS A 429 -15.34 -16.23 -19.97
N GLY A 430 -16.16 -15.23 -19.62
CA GLY A 430 -17.37 -15.40 -18.82
C GLY A 430 -17.10 -15.49 -17.31
N PHE A 431 -18.17 -15.40 -16.53
CA PHE A 431 -18.13 -15.17 -15.07
C PHE A 431 -18.29 -16.44 -14.22
N GLY A 432 -17.99 -17.60 -14.79
CA GLY A 432 -18.14 -18.91 -14.15
C GLY A 432 -19.58 -19.42 -14.08
N ALA A 433 -19.78 -20.62 -13.55
CA ALA A 433 -21.11 -21.21 -13.38
C ALA A 433 -21.99 -20.32 -12.50
N TYR A 434 -23.24 -20.11 -12.92
CA TYR A 434 -24.22 -19.24 -12.26
C TYR A 434 -23.78 -17.77 -12.06
N ASN A 435 -22.78 -17.28 -12.79
CA ASN A 435 -22.23 -15.92 -12.65
C ASN A 435 -21.78 -15.59 -11.20
N TRP A 436 -21.29 -16.58 -10.45
CA TRP A 436 -20.92 -16.40 -9.05
C TRP A 436 -19.87 -15.30 -8.83
N LYS A 437 -18.97 -15.08 -9.82
CA LYS A 437 -17.98 -13.99 -9.77
C LYS A 437 -18.63 -12.61 -9.71
N ILE A 438 -19.67 -12.37 -10.53
CA ILE A 438 -20.41 -11.10 -10.52
C ILE A 438 -21.11 -10.90 -9.17
N VAL A 439 -21.72 -11.94 -8.61
CA VAL A 439 -22.43 -11.82 -7.31
C VAL A 439 -21.45 -11.41 -6.21
N LYS A 440 -20.29 -12.08 -6.15
CA LYS A 440 -19.18 -11.72 -5.26
C LYS A 440 -18.73 -10.27 -5.47
N ASP A 441 -18.50 -9.88 -6.71
CA ASP A 441 -18.02 -8.54 -7.08
C ASP A 441 -18.99 -7.45 -6.67
N VAL A 442 -20.28 -7.68 -6.87
CA VAL A 442 -21.35 -6.77 -6.43
C VAL A 442 -21.33 -6.61 -4.92
N ILE A 443 -21.16 -7.69 -4.15
CA ILE A 443 -21.06 -7.62 -2.69
C ILE A 443 -19.87 -6.75 -2.27
N VAL A 444 -18.69 -6.99 -2.85
CA VAL A 444 -17.47 -6.22 -2.52
C VAL A 444 -17.63 -4.74 -2.88
N VAL A 445 -18.21 -4.43 -4.03
CA VAL A 445 -18.47 -3.04 -4.45
C VAL A 445 -19.47 -2.36 -3.52
N ILE A 446 -20.54 -3.04 -3.11
CA ILE A 446 -21.50 -2.50 -2.13
C ILE A 446 -20.78 -2.22 -0.81
N THR A 447 -19.99 -3.16 -0.30
CA THR A 447 -19.21 -2.95 0.93
C THR A 447 -18.24 -1.76 0.79
N GLY A 448 -17.55 -1.64 -0.34
CA GLY A 448 -16.66 -0.51 -0.63
C GLY A 448 -17.39 0.83 -0.68
N ILE A 449 -18.58 0.89 -1.30
CA ILE A 449 -19.40 2.11 -1.33
C ILE A 449 -19.91 2.48 0.06
N LEU A 450 -20.35 1.50 0.85
CA LEU A 450 -20.80 1.72 2.22
C LEU A 450 -19.66 2.25 3.09
N ALA A 451 -18.47 1.63 3.03
CA ALA A 451 -17.28 2.09 3.73
C ALA A 451 -16.88 3.51 3.28
N LEU A 452 -16.89 3.76 1.97
CA LEU A 452 -16.60 5.07 1.39
C LEU A 452 -17.54 6.15 1.91
N VAL A 453 -18.87 5.94 1.84
CA VAL A 453 -19.85 6.96 2.21
C VAL A 453 -19.91 7.15 3.72
N PHE A 454 -20.13 6.08 4.48
CA PHE A 454 -20.35 6.18 5.93
C PHE A 454 -19.04 6.45 6.67
N GLY A 455 -17.94 5.81 6.28
CA GLY A 455 -16.63 6.03 6.88
C GLY A 455 -16.11 7.44 6.62
N SER A 456 -16.17 7.93 5.37
CA SER A 456 -15.71 9.29 5.06
C SER A 456 -16.58 10.34 5.73
N LYS A 457 -17.90 10.14 5.76
CA LYS A 457 -18.82 11.04 6.47
C LYS A 457 -18.43 11.15 7.95
N SER A 458 -18.25 10.01 8.63
CA SER A 458 -17.88 10.00 10.05
C SER A 458 -16.54 10.68 10.30
N SER A 459 -15.50 10.39 9.48
CA SER A 459 -14.19 11.03 9.65
C SER A 459 -14.24 12.54 9.38
N ILE A 460 -15.07 13.00 8.43
CA ILE A 460 -15.27 14.43 8.17
C ILE A 460 -16.01 15.10 9.34
N GLU A 461 -17.05 14.45 9.89
CA GLU A 461 -17.77 14.94 11.07
C GLU A 461 -16.83 15.09 12.28
N ASP A 462 -15.95 14.10 12.52
CA ASP A 462 -14.93 14.18 13.56
C ASP A 462 -13.95 15.35 13.32
N ILE A 463 -13.52 15.58 12.08
CA ILE A 463 -12.65 16.71 11.73
C ILE A 463 -13.35 18.05 11.96
N VAL A 464 -14.62 18.17 11.57
CA VAL A 464 -15.40 19.40 11.76
C VAL A 464 -15.61 19.67 13.25
N SER A 465 -15.86 18.62 14.05
CA SER A 465 -16.03 18.72 15.50
C SER A 465 -14.80 19.28 16.22
N LEU A 466 -13.60 19.07 15.65
CA LEU A 466 -12.34 19.59 16.18
C LEU A 466 -12.23 21.12 16.09
N TYR A 467 -13.00 21.76 15.22
CA TYR A 467 -12.96 23.20 14.96
C TYR A 467 -14.21 23.96 15.42
N THR A 468 -15.23 23.22 15.85
CA THR A 468 -16.51 23.80 16.31
C THR A 468 -16.67 23.75 17.82
N ASN A 469 -15.92 22.88 18.50
CA ASN A 469 -15.70 22.91 19.95
C ASN A 469 -14.42 23.68 20.26
#